data_AF-A0A353XSF5-F1
#
_entry.id   AF-A0A353XSF5-F1
#
_cell.length_a   1.000
_cell.length_b   1.000
_cell.length_c   1.000
_cell.angle_alpha   90.00
_cell.angle_beta   90.00
_cell.angle_gamma   90.00
#
_symmetry.space_group_name_H-M   'P 1'
#
loop_
_entity.id
_entity.type
_entity.pdbx_description
1 polymer ?
#
loop_
_entity_poly.entity_id
_entity_poly.type
_entity_poly.pdbx_seq_one_letter_code
_entity_poly.pdbx_strand_id
1 'polypeptide(L)'
;MGEYKKYWWGLIAILIVTFSLLGWGGVEIYRTAPPIPDKFVDDNGQVILTKEDILAGQSAWQRTGGQQLGSVLGHGAYQAPDWTADWLHRELVAWLNIKSNELYGVDYDAASEDQQAVLQAQVKREYRGSTVDENNTVVLSQTRIAAINKITPYYMSVYGDDPEFQQTRENFAMKNNTITNVESRERLTNFFFWTTWVASAERPGTNATYTNNWPHEPIIDNKPTTENIMWSVASVVFLIAGVGLLIWGWAFLRREDNMDPKLVTPEADPLTKIALTPSQKALAKYGFLVVALFIFQVLIGGFVAHYTVEGQNFYGIPVANYFPYSLVRTWHIQSALFWIATAFLMAG
;
A
#
# COMPACT_ATOMS: atom_id res chain seq x y z
N MET A 1 3.88 -0.50 -43.74
CA MET A 1 5.19 -0.60 -43.04
C MET A 1 6.29 -0.52 -44.08
N GLY A 2 6.87 0.66 -44.32
CA GLY A 2 7.95 0.87 -45.29
C GLY A 2 9.30 0.34 -44.78
N GLU A 3 10.35 1.15 -44.89
CA GLU A 3 11.73 0.79 -44.49
C GLU A 3 11.87 0.36 -43.01
N TYR A 4 10.94 0.79 -42.14
CA TYR A 4 10.94 0.47 -40.71
C TYR A 4 10.27 -0.86 -40.33
N LYS A 5 10.00 -1.75 -41.30
CA LYS A 5 9.28 -3.03 -41.06
C LYS A 5 9.90 -3.85 -39.92
N LYS A 6 11.25 -3.91 -39.82
CA LYS A 6 11.97 -4.62 -38.76
C LYS A 6 11.62 -4.07 -37.36
N TYR A 7 11.60 -2.75 -37.20
CA TYR A 7 11.32 -2.11 -35.91
C TYR A 7 9.85 -2.27 -35.50
N TRP A 8 8.92 -2.16 -36.44
CA TRP A 8 7.49 -2.40 -36.17
C TRP A 8 7.22 -3.82 -35.72
N TRP A 9 7.80 -4.83 -36.38
CA TRP A 9 7.67 -6.22 -35.93
C TRP A 9 8.33 -6.45 -34.57
N GLY A 10 9.48 -5.81 -34.31
CA GLY A 10 10.11 -5.84 -32.99
C GLY A 10 9.20 -5.29 -31.89
N LEU A 11 8.61 -4.11 -32.11
CA LEU A 11 7.66 -3.50 -31.17
C LEU A 11 6.45 -4.40 -30.94
N ILE A 12 5.81 -4.89 -32.01
CA ILE A 12 4.63 -5.76 -31.90
C ILE A 12 4.96 -7.04 -31.13
N ALA A 13 6.11 -7.66 -31.40
CA ALA A 13 6.55 -8.85 -30.70
C ALA A 13 6.75 -8.59 -29.20
N ILE A 14 7.40 -7.47 -28.83
CA ILE A 14 7.58 -7.06 -27.44
C ILE A 14 6.21 -6.89 -26.76
N LEU A 15 5.29 -6.15 -27.37
CA LEU A 15 3.95 -5.92 -26.82
C LEU A 15 3.22 -7.24 -26.60
N ILE A 16 3.20 -8.13 -27.59
CA ILE A 16 2.54 -9.45 -27.46
C ILE A 16 3.10 -10.23 -26.28
N VAL A 17 4.43 -10.30 -26.15
CA VAL A 17 5.08 -11.06 -25.07
C VAL A 17 4.80 -10.43 -23.71
N THR A 18 4.99 -9.12 -23.55
CA THR A 18 4.80 -8.45 -22.25
C THR A 18 3.35 -8.45 -21.80
N PHE A 19 2.38 -8.23 -22.71
CA PHE A 19 0.96 -8.29 -22.37
C PHE A 19 0.50 -9.73 -22.09
N SER A 20 1.08 -10.73 -22.75
CA SER A 20 0.79 -12.14 -22.43
C SER A 20 1.30 -12.52 -21.03
N LEU A 21 2.52 -12.10 -20.67
CA LEU A 21 3.08 -12.29 -19.32
C LEU A 21 2.24 -11.58 -18.25
N LEU A 22 1.83 -10.33 -18.53
CA LEU A 22 0.94 -9.57 -17.64
C LEU A 22 -0.42 -10.25 -17.45
N GLY A 23 -1.03 -10.73 -18.54
CA GLY A 23 -2.31 -11.43 -18.51
C GLY A 23 -2.23 -12.75 -17.74
N TRP A 24 -1.17 -13.53 -18.00
CA TRP A 24 -0.91 -14.78 -17.27
C TRP A 24 -0.70 -14.53 -15.77
N GLY A 25 0.14 -13.55 -15.41
CA GLY A 25 0.35 -13.17 -14.01
C GLY A 25 -0.93 -12.67 -13.33
N GLY A 26 -1.78 -11.94 -14.05
CA GLY A 26 -3.10 -11.54 -13.56
C GLY A 26 -4.01 -12.72 -13.22
N VAL A 27 -4.09 -13.74 -14.10
CA VAL A 27 -4.86 -14.96 -13.83
C VAL A 27 -4.35 -15.68 -12.58
N GLU A 28 -3.03 -15.75 -12.41
CA GLU A 28 -2.43 -16.40 -11.24
C GLU A 28 -2.74 -15.64 -9.95
N ILE A 29 -2.69 -14.30 -9.96
CA ILE A 29 -3.09 -13.47 -8.82
C ILE A 29 -4.56 -13.75 -8.45
N TYR A 30 -5.48 -13.84 -9.41
CA TYR A 30 -6.89 -14.15 -9.12
C TYR A 30 -7.09 -15.53 -8.49
N ARG A 31 -6.28 -16.52 -8.85
CA ARG A 31 -6.36 -17.89 -8.31
C ARG A 31 -5.69 -18.03 -6.95
N THR A 32 -4.66 -17.24 -6.70
CA THR A 32 -3.80 -17.34 -5.51
C THR A 32 -3.98 -16.19 -4.53
N ALA A 33 -4.91 -15.27 -4.78
CA ALA A 33 -5.25 -14.21 -3.84
C ALA A 33 -5.63 -14.82 -2.48
N PRO A 34 -5.26 -14.14 -1.36
CA PRO A 34 -5.69 -14.59 -0.05
C PRO A 34 -7.22 -14.66 0.01
N PRO A 35 -7.80 -15.76 0.52
CA PRO A 35 -9.24 -15.87 0.64
C PRO A 35 -9.78 -14.87 1.66
N ILE A 36 -11.05 -14.50 1.50
CA ILE A 36 -11.86 -13.92 2.59
C ILE A 36 -12.75 -15.07 3.07
N PRO A 37 -12.42 -15.73 4.20
CA PRO A 37 -13.20 -16.83 4.74
C PRO A 37 -14.65 -16.40 4.99
N ASP A 38 -15.60 -17.33 4.88
CA ASP A 38 -17.01 -17.01 5.12
C ASP A 38 -17.24 -16.63 6.60
N LYS A 39 -16.48 -17.23 7.51
CA LYS A 39 -16.50 -16.91 8.94
C LYS A 39 -15.19 -17.30 9.64
N PHE A 40 -14.86 -16.54 10.66
CA PHE A 40 -13.92 -16.94 11.70
C PHE A 40 -14.73 -17.45 12.89
N VAL A 41 -14.33 -18.58 13.46
CA VAL A 41 -15.03 -19.24 14.57
C VAL A 41 -14.06 -19.55 15.70
N ASP A 42 -14.59 -19.74 16.90
CA ASP A 42 -13.82 -20.30 18.01
C ASP A 42 -13.74 -21.84 17.95
N ASP A 43 -13.02 -22.44 18.90
CA ASP A 43 -12.88 -23.90 19.01
C ASP A 43 -14.21 -24.66 19.20
N ASN A 44 -15.29 -23.97 19.60
CA ASN A 44 -16.63 -24.52 19.78
C ASN A 44 -17.54 -24.30 18.55
N GLY A 45 -17.03 -23.63 17.51
CA GLY A 45 -17.80 -23.27 16.31
C GLY A 45 -18.66 -22.01 16.47
N GLN A 46 -18.50 -21.24 17.55
CA GLN A 46 -19.16 -19.95 17.71
C GLN A 46 -18.54 -18.92 16.76
N VAL A 47 -19.38 -18.23 16.00
CA VAL A 47 -18.96 -17.22 15.03
C VAL A 47 -18.41 -15.99 15.76
N ILE A 48 -17.20 -15.59 15.37
CA ILE A 48 -16.51 -14.38 15.87
C ILE A 48 -16.71 -13.21 14.90
N LEU A 49 -16.48 -13.44 13.61
CA LEU A 49 -16.77 -12.44 12.56
C LEU A 49 -17.00 -13.13 11.22
N THR A 50 -17.76 -12.47 10.35
CA THR A 50 -18.14 -12.97 9.02
C THR A 50 -17.41 -12.24 7.89
N LYS A 51 -17.48 -12.80 6.69
CA LYS A 51 -17.05 -12.15 5.46
C LYS A 51 -17.72 -10.78 5.27
N GLU A 52 -19.01 -10.70 5.53
CA GLU A 52 -19.79 -9.46 5.40
C GLU A 52 -19.27 -8.38 6.35
N ASP A 53 -18.88 -8.76 7.57
CA ASP A 53 -18.29 -7.82 8.54
C ASP A 53 -16.96 -7.26 8.06
N ILE A 54 -16.11 -8.10 7.45
CA ILE A 54 -14.81 -7.70 6.86
C ILE A 54 -15.04 -6.71 5.71
N LEU A 55 -15.96 -7.00 4.80
CA LEU A 55 -16.26 -6.14 3.65
C LEU A 55 -16.91 -4.82 4.06
N ALA A 56 -17.77 -4.86 5.09
CA ALA A 56 -18.34 -3.66 5.69
C ALA A 56 -17.25 -2.80 6.37
N GLY A 57 -16.28 -3.46 7.03
CA GLY A 57 -15.08 -2.83 7.58
C GLY A 57 -14.20 -2.17 6.53
N GLN A 58 -13.95 -2.86 5.41
CA GLN A 58 -13.22 -2.32 4.26
C GLN A 58 -13.91 -1.06 3.70
N SER A 59 -15.23 -1.10 3.60
CA SER A 59 -16.03 0.06 3.15
C SER A 59 -15.95 1.22 4.14
N ALA A 60 -15.97 0.95 5.44
CA ALA A 60 -15.78 1.96 6.48
C ALA A 60 -14.38 2.60 6.38
N TRP A 61 -13.33 1.79 6.20
CA TRP A 61 -11.96 2.26 5.99
C TRP A 61 -11.85 3.20 4.79
N GLN A 62 -12.40 2.81 3.63
CA GLN A 62 -12.38 3.63 2.41
C GLN A 62 -13.03 5.00 2.63
N ARG A 63 -14.13 5.07 3.40
CA ARG A 63 -14.82 6.33 3.72
C ARG A 63 -14.00 7.30 4.57
N THR A 64 -13.00 6.82 5.32
CA THR A 64 -12.09 7.68 6.11
C THR A 64 -11.00 8.36 5.26
N GLY A 65 -10.91 8.02 3.97
CA GLY A 65 -9.83 8.38 3.08
C GLY A 65 -8.93 7.19 2.69
N GLY A 66 -9.16 6.01 3.30
CA GLY A 66 -8.43 4.78 3.00
C GLY A 66 -6.91 4.97 3.07
N GLN A 67 -6.24 4.72 1.94
CA GLN A 67 -4.79 4.86 1.76
C GLN A 67 -4.24 6.29 1.88
N GLN A 68 -5.09 7.29 2.11
CA GLN A 68 -4.67 8.68 2.29
C GLN A 68 -4.42 9.01 3.76
N LEU A 69 -4.92 8.19 4.69
CA LEU A 69 -4.76 8.39 6.13
C LEU A 69 -3.51 7.69 6.67
N GLY A 70 -3.40 6.39 6.43
CA GLY A 70 -2.23 5.54 6.72
C GLY A 70 -2.03 4.52 5.61
N SER A 71 -1.42 3.39 5.91
CA SER A 71 -1.26 2.28 4.95
C SER A 71 -1.91 0.98 5.41
N VAL A 72 -2.23 0.14 4.45
CA VAL A 72 -2.68 -1.25 4.63
C VAL A 72 -1.88 -2.08 3.63
N LEU A 73 -1.31 -3.20 4.07
CA LEU A 73 -0.44 -4.04 3.23
C LEU A 73 0.69 -3.22 2.55
N GLY A 74 1.25 -2.24 3.26
CA GLY A 74 2.37 -1.40 2.83
C GLY A 74 2.00 -0.26 1.87
N HIS A 75 0.77 -0.20 1.37
CA HIS A 75 0.34 0.83 0.42
C HIS A 75 -0.48 1.91 1.12
N GLY A 76 -0.02 3.15 1.09
CA GLY A 76 -0.77 4.28 1.62
C GLY A 76 0.03 5.53 1.93
N ALA A 77 -0.43 6.26 2.94
CA ALA A 77 0.25 7.41 3.52
C ALA A 77 1.23 6.97 4.61
N TYR A 78 2.13 7.88 5.01
CA TYR A 78 3.30 7.55 5.83
C TYR A 78 3.32 8.25 7.20
N GLN A 79 2.28 9.02 7.53
CA GLN A 79 2.20 9.74 8.81
C GLN A 79 1.54 8.88 9.89
N ALA A 80 0.32 8.39 9.61
CA ALA A 80 -0.27 7.32 10.40
C ALA A 80 0.43 5.98 10.09
N PRO A 81 0.38 4.99 10.99
CA PRO A 81 1.07 3.73 10.80
C PRO A 81 0.50 2.90 9.65
N ASP A 82 1.20 1.82 9.32
CA ASP A 82 0.58 0.72 8.59
C ASP A 82 -0.32 -0.07 9.54
N TRP A 83 -1.63 -0.08 9.27
CA TRP A 83 -2.61 -0.70 10.15
C TRP A 83 -2.50 -2.22 10.19
N THR A 84 -1.99 -2.86 9.12
CA THR A 84 -1.74 -4.30 9.12
C THR A 84 -0.56 -4.64 10.02
N ALA A 85 0.54 -3.90 9.92
CA ALA A 85 1.73 -4.15 10.74
C ALA A 85 1.53 -3.76 12.21
N ASP A 86 0.89 -2.62 12.49
CA ASP A 86 0.61 -2.16 13.86
C ASP A 86 -0.36 -3.11 14.57
N TRP A 87 -1.42 -3.57 13.88
CA TRP A 87 -2.34 -4.57 14.42
C TRP A 87 -1.63 -5.88 14.70
N LEU A 88 -0.88 -6.41 13.73
CA LEU A 88 -0.13 -7.66 13.90
C LEU A 88 0.75 -7.64 15.15
N HIS A 89 1.57 -6.59 15.29
CA HIS A 89 2.49 -6.49 16.42
C HIS A 89 1.75 -6.44 17.76
N ARG A 90 0.70 -5.60 17.85
CA ARG A 90 -0.10 -5.47 19.08
C ARG A 90 -0.84 -6.77 19.43
N GLU A 91 -1.38 -7.48 18.43
CA GLU A 91 -2.06 -8.76 18.62
C GLU A 91 -1.09 -9.81 19.16
N LEU A 92 0.11 -9.90 18.60
CA LEU A 92 1.16 -10.83 19.02
C LEU A 92 1.65 -10.53 20.44
N VAL A 93 1.92 -9.27 20.78
CA VAL A 93 2.33 -8.87 22.13
C VAL A 93 1.21 -9.12 23.15
N ALA A 94 -0.05 -8.88 22.78
CA ALA A 94 -1.19 -9.20 23.64
C ALA A 94 -1.31 -10.71 23.88
N TRP A 95 -1.18 -11.52 22.83
CA TRP A 95 -1.19 -12.97 22.91
C TRP A 95 -0.07 -13.49 23.83
N LEU A 96 1.16 -12.98 23.66
CA LEU A 96 2.33 -13.37 24.47
C LEU A 96 2.12 -13.03 25.95
N ASN A 97 1.63 -11.83 26.26
CA ASN A 97 1.36 -11.43 27.64
C ASN A 97 0.25 -12.26 28.28
N ILE A 98 -0.81 -12.60 27.54
CA ILE A 98 -1.89 -13.47 28.04
C ILE A 98 -1.33 -14.84 28.42
N LYS A 99 -0.57 -15.48 27.53
CA LYS A 99 0.01 -16.82 27.79
C LYS A 99 1.10 -16.78 28.86
N SER A 100 1.93 -15.74 28.90
CA SER A 100 2.95 -15.58 29.94
C SER A 100 2.32 -15.49 31.33
N ASN A 101 1.28 -14.68 31.49
CA ASN A 101 0.56 -14.56 32.75
C ASN A 101 -0.14 -15.87 33.14
N GLU A 102 -0.75 -16.58 32.18
CA GLU A 102 -1.40 -17.88 32.41
C GLU A 102 -0.42 -18.95 32.91
N LEU A 103 0.76 -19.05 32.28
CA LEU A 103 1.72 -20.12 32.54
C LEU A 103 2.71 -19.81 33.67
N TYR A 104 3.10 -18.55 33.80
CA TYR A 104 4.23 -18.12 34.65
C TYR A 104 3.86 -17.00 35.64
N GLY A 105 2.67 -16.43 35.54
CA GLY A 105 2.21 -15.37 36.44
C GLY A 105 2.95 -14.04 36.29
N VAL A 106 3.62 -13.82 35.15
CA VAL A 106 4.38 -12.60 34.84
C VAL A 106 4.12 -12.15 33.40
N ASP A 107 4.31 -10.86 33.14
CA ASP A 107 4.31 -10.33 31.77
C ASP A 107 5.44 -10.93 30.94
N TYR A 108 5.26 -10.95 29.62
CA TYR A 108 6.19 -11.60 28.70
C TYR A 108 7.62 -11.06 28.81
N ASP A 109 7.76 -9.74 28.97
CA ASP A 109 9.06 -9.08 29.09
C ASP A 109 9.78 -9.39 30.43
N ALA A 110 9.05 -9.86 31.44
CA ALA A 110 9.59 -10.25 32.74
C ALA A 110 9.86 -11.76 32.86
N ALA A 111 9.42 -12.56 31.87
CA ALA A 111 9.69 -13.99 31.81
C ALA A 111 11.18 -14.27 31.48
N SER A 112 11.69 -15.44 31.89
CA SER A 112 13.05 -15.85 31.55
C SER A 112 13.21 -16.13 30.05
N GLU A 113 14.45 -16.13 29.54
CA GLU A 113 14.73 -16.42 28.13
C GLU A 113 14.15 -17.76 27.67
N ASP A 114 14.25 -18.79 28.51
CA ASP A 114 13.67 -20.12 28.24
C ASP A 114 12.13 -20.05 28.13
N GLN A 115 11.48 -19.29 29.01
CA GLN A 115 10.03 -19.09 29.00
C GLN A 115 9.60 -18.31 27.76
N GLN A 116 10.33 -17.24 27.42
CA GLN A 116 10.07 -16.45 26.21
C GLN A 116 10.24 -17.30 24.95
N ALA A 117 11.27 -18.13 24.86
CA ALA A 117 11.50 -19.02 23.72
C ALA A 117 10.35 -20.02 23.51
N VAL A 118 9.80 -20.58 24.59
CA VAL A 118 8.62 -21.46 24.53
C VAL A 118 7.40 -20.69 24.00
N LEU A 119 7.14 -19.49 24.53
CA LEU A 119 6.01 -18.66 24.11
C LEU A 119 6.13 -18.21 22.64
N GLN A 120 7.33 -17.80 22.20
CA GLN A 120 7.62 -17.46 20.80
C GLN A 120 7.36 -18.64 19.86
N ALA A 121 7.78 -19.85 20.24
CA ALA A 121 7.53 -21.04 19.44
C ALA A 121 6.03 -21.36 19.31
N GLN A 122 5.26 -21.12 20.38
CA GLN A 122 3.81 -21.34 20.39
C GLN A 122 3.07 -20.30 19.54
N VAL A 123 3.35 -19.00 19.72
CA VAL A 123 2.70 -17.94 18.94
C VAL A 123 2.99 -18.08 17.45
N LYS A 124 4.25 -18.41 17.09
CA LYS A 124 4.64 -18.66 15.70
C LYS A 124 3.84 -19.81 15.10
N ARG A 125 3.70 -20.92 15.83
CA ARG A 125 2.95 -22.10 15.34
C ARG A 125 1.49 -21.77 15.12
N GLU A 126 0.87 -21.04 16.04
CA GLU A 126 -0.55 -20.68 15.95
C GLU A 126 -0.84 -19.71 14.80
N TYR A 127 -0.06 -18.64 14.67
CA TYR A 127 -0.33 -17.60 13.66
C TYR A 127 0.01 -18.07 12.26
N ARG A 128 1.18 -18.71 12.08
CA ARG A 128 1.61 -19.22 10.77
C ARG A 128 0.81 -20.42 10.32
N GLY A 129 0.43 -21.30 11.26
CA GLY A 129 -0.38 -22.49 10.99
C GLY A 129 -1.87 -22.23 10.82
N SER A 130 -2.33 -20.99 11.00
CA SER A 130 -3.73 -20.62 10.76
C SER A 130 -4.08 -20.80 9.29
N THR A 131 -5.08 -21.62 8.99
CA THR A 131 -5.50 -21.95 7.62
C THR A 131 -7.01 -21.94 7.50
N VAL A 132 -7.49 -21.79 6.26
CA VAL A 132 -8.89 -22.01 5.91
C VAL A 132 -9.15 -23.51 5.84
N ASP A 133 -10.25 -23.96 6.45
CA ASP A 133 -10.71 -25.35 6.41
C ASP A 133 -11.57 -25.66 5.17
N GLU A 134 -12.06 -26.90 5.06
CA GLU A 134 -12.89 -27.36 3.95
C GLU A 134 -14.24 -26.62 3.84
N ASN A 135 -14.70 -26.02 4.94
CA ASN A 135 -15.95 -25.26 5.02
C ASN A 135 -15.74 -23.76 4.76
N ASN A 136 -14.56 -23.36 4.28
CA ASN A 136 -14.16 -21.97 4.08
C ASN A 136 -14.19 -21.13 5.38
N THR A 137 -13.81 -21.75 6.50
CA THR A 137 -13.76 -21.14 7.82
C THR A 137 -12.35 -21.14 8.40
N VAL A 138 -12.08 -20.23 9.34
CA VAL A 138 -10.81 -20.21 10.09
C VAL A 138 -11.14 -20.33 11.57
N VAL A 139 -10.52 -21.30 12.24
CA VAL A 139 -10.65 -21.48 13.68
C VAL A 139 -9.61 -20.64 14.40
N LEU A 140 -10.05 -19.87 15.39
CA LEU A 140 -9.20 -19.05 16.25
C LEU A 140 -9.19 -19.63 17.67
N SER A 141 -8.00 -19.70 18.28
CA SER A 141 -7.89 -20.10 19.68
C SER A 141 -8.54 -19.07 20.59
N GLN A 142 -8.98 -19.51 21.77
CA GLN A 142 -9.48 -18.61 22.81
C GLN A 142 -8.47 -17.52 23.20
N THR A 143 -7.16 -17.84 23.16
CA THR A 143 -6.09 -16.87 23.46
C THR A 143 -6.03 -15.77 22.41
N ARG A 144 -6.12 -16.12 21.12
CA ARG A 144 -6.10 -15.15 20.03
C ARG A 144 -7.36 -14.30 20.00
N ILE A 145 -8.53 -14.88 20.28
CA ILE A 145 -9.77 -14.11 20.45
C ILE A 145 -9.62 -13.11 21.60
N ALA A 146 -9.05 -13.53 22.74
CA ALA A 146 -8.78 -12.63 23.86
C ALA A 146 -7.78 -11.52 23.50
N ALA A 147 -6.73 -11.82 22.73
CA ALA A 147 -5.76 -10.85 22.24
C ALA A 147 -6.41 -9.81 21.31
N ILE A 148 -7.24 -10.25 20.36
CA ILE A 148 -8.03 -9.38 19.47
C ILE A 148 -8.90 -8.44 20.31
N ASN A 149 -9.69 -9.00 21.23
CA ASN A 149 -10.58 -8.22 22.10
C ASN A 149 -9.81 -7.22 22.99
N LYS A 150 -8.58 -7.55 23.38
CA LYS A 150 -7.71 -6.66 24.17
C LYS A 150 -7.25 -5.43 23.38
N ILE A 151 -7.00 -5.56 22.07
CA ILE A 151 -6.45 -4.49 21.24
C ILE A 151 -7.52 -3.71 20.46
N THR A 152 -8.69 -4.29 20.19
CA THR A 152 -9.79 -3.60 19.49
C THR A 152 -10.15 -2.22 20.07
N PRO A 153 -10.23 -2.03 21.41
CA PRO A 153 -10.52 -0.71 21.99
C PRO A 153 -9.53 0.39 21.60
N TYR A 154 -8.26 0.07 21.37
CA TYR A 154 -7.26 1.04 20.91
C TYR A 154 -7.67 1.65 19.56
N TYR A 155 -8.01 0.83 18.57
CA TYR A 155 -8.40 1.30 17.25
C TYR A 155 -9.74 2.04 17.26
N MET A 156 -10.70 1.56 18.05
CA MET A 156 -11.97 2.26 18.24
C MET A 156 -11.78 3.66 18.83
N SER A 157 -10.81 3.82 19.73
CA SER A 157 -10.52 5.10 20.40
C SER A 157 -9.70 6.05 19.52
N VAL A 158 -8.70 5.53 18.80
CA VAL A 158 -7.90 6.29 17.83
C VAL A 158 -8.76 6.82 16.68
N TYR A 159 -9.71 6.03 16.16
CA TYR A 159 -10.65 6.50 15.13
C TYR A 159 -11.84 7.30 15.67
N GLY A 160 -12.01 7.32 17.00
CA GLY A 160 -13.05 8.05 17.70
C GLY A 160 -12.62 9.46 18.11
N ASP A 161 -13.12 9.89 19.26
CA ASP A 161 -12.88 11.22 19.85
C ASP A 161 -12.47 11.10 21.32
N ASP A 162 -11.80 10.01 21.68
CA ASP A 162 -11.34 9.76 23.05
C ASP A 162 -10.23 10.76 23.43
N PRO A 163 -10.38 11.58 24.48
CA PRO A 163 -9.36 12.54 24.91
C PRO A 163 -7.99 11.92 25.22
N GLU A 164 -7.93 10.67 25.70
CA GLU A 164 -6.66 10.01 26.02
C GLU A 164 -5.79 9.78 24.77
N PHE A 165 -6.43 9.65 23.61
CA PHE A 165 -5.76 9.42 22.32
C PHE A 165 -5.59 10.69 21.49
N GLN A 166 -5.78 11.88 22.08
CA GLN A 166 -5.63 13.15 21.37
C GLN A 166 -4.22 13.33 20.80
N GLN A 167 -3.20 13.15 21.63
CA GLN A 167 -1.80 13.25 21.19
C GLN A 167 -1.47 12.23 20.10
N THR A 168 -2.01 11.00 20.22
CA THR A 168 -1.82 9.96 19.20
C THR A 168 -2.42 10.37 17.87
N ARG A 169 -3.65 10.92 17.86
CA ARG A 169 -4.29 11.40 16.62
C ARG A 169 -3.53 12.59 16.02
N GLU A 170 -3.01 13.50 16.83
CA GLU A 170 -2.15 14.59 16.36
C GLU A 170 -0.88 14.05 15.70
N ASN A 171 -0.18 13.11 16.36
CA ASN A 171 1.02 12.48 15.79
C ASN A 171 0.74 11.76 14.47
N PHE A 172 -0.45 11.18 14.31
CA PHE A 172 -0.88 10.50 13.09
C PHE A 172 -1.51 11.45 12.06
N ALA A 173 -1.60 12.74 12.34
CA ALA A 173 -2.34 13.73 11.55
C ALA A 173 -3.80 13.32 11.25
N MET A 174 -4.40 12.51 12.13
CA MET A 174 -5.80 12.10 12.02
C MET A 174 -6.67 13.20 12.59
N LYS A 175 -7.83 13.48 11.98
CA LYS A 175 -8.81 14.37 12.63
C LYS A 175 -9.48 13.67 13.81
N ASN A 176 -9.98 14.45 14.75
CA ASN A 176 -10.87 13.94 15.77
C ASN A 176 -12.17 13.41 15.16
N ASN A 177 -12.73 12.40 15.79
CA ASN A 177 -13.96 11.77 15.36
C ASN A 177 -13.90 11.32 13.88
N THR A 178 -12.78 10.67 13.49
CA THR A 178 -12.54 10.21 12.12
C THR A 178 -13.68 9.31 11.61
N ILE A 179 -14.21 8.43 12.48
CA ILE A 179 -15.46 7.71 12.26
C ILE A 179 -16.39 7.94 13.45
N THR A 180 -17.51 8.62 13.20
CA THR A 180 -18.49 8.94 14.25
C THR A 180 -19.30 7.73 14.72
N ASN A 181 -19.75 6.89 13.79
CA ASN A 181 -20.57 5.72 14.10
C ASN A 181 -19.73 4.59 14.73
N VAL A 182 -20.12 4.14 15.93
CA VAL A 182 -19.37 3.14 16.72
C VAL A 182 -19.34 1.77 16.02
N GLU A 183 -20.47 1.32 15.48
CA GLU A 183 -20.57 0.05 14.74
C GLU A 183 -19.63 0.03 13.51
N SER A 184 -19.45 1.17 12.84
CA SER A 184 -18.50 1.30 11.72
C SER A 184 -17.05 1.24 12.19
N ARG A 185 -16.75 1.70 13.41
CA ARG A 185 -15.42 1.56 14.03
C ARG A 185 -15.13 0.12 14.40
N GLU A 186 -16.11 -0.60 14.91
CA GLU A 186 -15.99 -2.03 15.21
C GLU A 186 -15.82 -2.87 13.92
N ARG A 187 -16.61 -2.57 12.88
CA ARG A 187 -16.42 -3.23 11.58
C ARG A 187 -15.05 -2.94 10.98
N LEU A 188 -14.53 -1.71 11.12
CA LEU A 188 -13.18 -1.36 10.67
C LEU A 188 -12.14 -2.30 11.28
N THR A 189 -12.25 -2.64 12.56
CA THR A 189 -11.29 -3.54 13.21
C THR A 189 -11.33 -4.95 12.64
N ASN A 190 -12.48 -5.43 12.16
CA ASN A 190 -12.59 -6.73 11.49
C ASN A 190 -11.82 -6.75 10.16
N PHE A 191 -11.80 -5.63 9.43
CA PHE A 191 -10.99 -5.50 8.22
C PHE A 191 -9.49 -5.48 8.54
N PHE A 192 -9.05 -4.73 9.55
CA PHE A 192 -7.65 -4.72 9.98
C PHE A 192 -7.18 -6.10 10.44
N PHE A 193 -8.00 -6.79 11.24
CA PHE A 193 -7.75 -8.17 11.62
C PHE A 193 -7.58 -9.08 10.40
N TRP A 194 -8.49 -9.02 9.41
CA TRP A 194 -8.35 -9.85 8.20
C TRP A 194 -7.05 -9.56 7.46
N THR A 195 -6.66 -8.29 7.28
CA THR A 195 -5.39 -7.96 6.62
C THR A 195 -4.17 -8.49 7.38
N THR A 196 -4.25 -8.50 8.71
CA THR A 196 -3.23 -9.08 9.59
C THR A 196 -3.16 -10.59 9.47
N TRP A 197 -4.31 -11.27 9.47
CA TRP A 197 -4.38 -12.71 9.29
C TRP A 197 -3.73 -13.13 7.97
N VAL A 198 -4.06 -12.43 6.87
CA VAL A 198 -3.43 -12.60 5.56
C VAL A 198 -1.91 -12.42 5.63
N ALA A 199 -1.43 -11.45 6.40
CA ALA A 199 0.00 -11.16 6.54
C ALA A 199 0.77 -12.16 7.42
N SER A 200 0.08 -12.93 8.28
CA SER A 200 0.69 -13.86 9.24
C SER A 200 0.51 -15.34 8.91
N ALA A 201 -0.54 -15.70 8.17
CA ALA A 201 -0.89 -17.09 7.83
C ALA A 201 -0.13 -17.59 6.61
N GLU A 202 0.44 -18.81 6.68
CA GLU A 202 1.15 -19.44 5.57
C GLU A 202 0.20 -19.86 4.45
N ARG A 203 0.65 -19.72 3.19
CA ARG A 203 -0.09 -20.28 2.05
C ARG A 203 -0.05 -21.80 2.12
N PRO A 204 -1.15 -22.49 1.77
CA PRO A 204 -1.18 -23.95 1.74
C PRO A 204 -0.01 -24.53 0.93
N GLY A 205 0.74 -25.44 1.54
CA GLY A 205 1.88 -26.12 0.89
C GLY A 205 3.16 -25.29 0.75
N THR A 206 3.27 -24.14 1.41
CA THR A 206 4.47 -23.28 1.38
C THR A 206 4.89 -22.87 2.80
N ASN A 207 6.10 -22.30 2.93
CA ASN A 207 6.60 -21.70 4.18
C ASN A 207 6.53 -20.16 4.15
N ALA A 208 5.72 -19.59 3.25
CA ALA A 208 5.57 -18.15 3.07
C ALA A 208 4.14 -17.74 3.38
N THR A 209 3.94 -16.59 4.02
CA THR A 209 2.59 -16.04 4.23
C THR A 209 1.95 -15.60 2.92
N TYR A 210 0.64 -15.32 2.92
CA TYR A 210 -0.04 -14.83 1.71
C TYR A 210 0.59 -13.55 1.13
N THR A 211 1.28 -12.76 1.96
CA THR A 211 2.00 -11.54 1.61
C THR A 211 3.50 -11.75 1.40
N ASN A 212 3.97 -12.99 1.23
CA ASN A 212 5.38 -13.35 1.11
C ASN A 212 6.23 -12.92 2.32
N ASN A 213 5.75 -13.22 3.53
CA ASN A 213 6.37 -12.89 4.83
C ASN A 213 6.49 -11.40 5.12
N TRP A 214 5.69 -10.54 4.48
CA TRP A 214 5.51 -9.15 4.90
C TRP A 214 4.38 -9.06 5.94
N PRO A 215 4.44 -8.19 6.97
CA PRO A 215 5.52 -7.27 7.30
C PRO A 215 6.63 -7.96 8.08
N HIS A 216 7.80 -7.32 8.18
CA HIS A 216 8.89 -7.82 9.01
C HIS A 216 8.47 -7.89 10.48
N GLU A 217 8.37 -9.10 11.01
CA GLU A 217 7.90 -9.36 12.37
C GLU A 217 8.66 -10.57 12.95
N PRO A 218 9.72 -10.33 13.74
CA PRO A 218 10.54 -11.39 14.32
C PRO A 218 9.79 -12.38 15.22
N ILE A 219 8.71 -11.94 15.89
CA ILE A 219 7.93 -12.80 16.81
C ILE A 219 7.38 -14.05 16.09
N ILE A 220 6.97 -13.90 14.81
CA ILE A 220 6.49 -15.00 13.96
C ILE A 220 7.44 -15.34 12.82
N ASP A 221 8.70 -14.90 12.89
CA ASP A 221 9.74 -15.15 11.89
C ASP A 221 9.33 -14.72 10.47
N ASN A 222 8.60 -13.60 10.36
CA ASN A 222 8.36 -12.97 9.08
C ASN A 222 9.64 -12.28 8.61
N LYS A 223 10.38 -12.99 7.77
CA LYS A 223 11.62 -12.56 7.13
C LYS A 223 11.60 -12.84 5.63
N PRO A 224 12.44 -12.17 4.83
CA PRO A 224 12.55 -12.45 3.40
C PRO A 224 12.75 -13.93 3.12
N THR A 225 11.99 -14.47 2.18
CA THR A 225 12.14 -15.86 1.73
C THR A 225 13.43 -16.03 0.92
N THR A 226 13.90 -17.26 0.76
CA THR A 226 15.07 -17.57 -0.08
C THR A 226 14.89 -17.07 -1.51
N GLU A 227 13.71 -17.32 -2.10
CA GLU A 227 13.33 -16.83 -3.43
C GLU A 227 13.43 -15.30 -3.53
N ASN A 228 12.97 -14.56 -2.51
CA ASN A 228 13.04 -13.10 -2.48
C ASN A 228 14.50 -12.59 -2.61
N ILE A 229 15.42 -13.20 -1.86
CA ILE A 229 16.85 -12.86 -1.91
C ILE A 229 17.44 -13.22 -3.28
N MET A 230 17.13 -14.40 -3.81
CA MET A 230 17.61 -14.86 -5.12
C MET A 230 17.18 -13.91 -6.25
N TRP A 231 15.90 -13.56 -6.32
CA TRP A 231 15.39 -12.65 -7.35
C TRP A 231 15.91 -11.22 -7.20
N SER A 232 16.17 -10.78 -5.96
CA SER A 232 16.82 -9.48 -5.71
C SER A 232 18.21 -9.44 -6.33
N VAL A 233 19.05 -10.45 -6.10
CA VAL A 233 20.39 -10.54 -6.70
C VAL A 233 20.32 -10.67 -8.22
N ALA A 234 19.42 -11.53 -8.73
CA ALA A 234 19.25 -11.71 -10.17
C ALA A 234 18.85 -10.40 -10.88
N SER A 235 17.98 -9.59 -10.26
CA SER A 235 17.54 -8.31 -10.83
C SER A 235 18.69 -7.32 -11.02
N VAL A 236 19.64 -7.26 -10.08
CA VAL A 236 20.83 -6.40 -10.16
C VAL A 236 21.77 -6.87 -11.27
N VAL A 237 21.96 -8.19 -11.39
CA VAL A 237 22.76 -8.78 -12.49
C VAL A 237 22.14 -8.46 -13.84
N PHE A 238 20.82 -8.64 -14.00
CA PHE A 238 20.12 -8.32 -15.25
C PHE A 238 20.16 -6.84 -15.58
N LEU A 239 20.07 -5.95 -14.59
CA LEU A 239 20.21 -4.51 -14.78
C LEU A 239 21.59 -4.17 -15.36
N ILE A 240 22.67 -4.63 -14.70
CA ILE A 240 24.05 -4.35 -15.13
C ILE A 240 24.31 -4.92 -16.52
N ALA A 241 23.93 -6.18 -16.75
CA ALA A 241 24.07 -6.83 -18.05
C ALA A 241 23.26 -6.11 -19.12
N GLY A 242 22.01 -5.73 -18.83
CA GLY A 242 21.13 -5.03 -19.76
C GLY A 242 21.68 -3.67 -20.18
N VAL A 243 22.17 -2.87 -19.23
CA VAL A 243 22.81 -1.58 -19.51
C VAL A 243 24.09 -1.77 -20.32
N GLY A 244 24.96 -2.71 -19.93
CA GLY A 244 26.20 -2.99 -20.65
C GLY A 244 25.97 -3.46 -22.09
N LEU A 245 25.03 -4.39 -22.29
CA LEU A 245 24.66 -4.89 -23.62
C LEU A 245 23.98 -3.80 -24.47
N LEU A 246 23.19 -2.91 -23.87
CA LEU A 246 22.61 -1.78 -24.59
C LEU A 246 23.70 -0.81 -25.08
N ILE A 247 24.66 -0.45 -24.22
CA ILE A 247 25.79 0.42 -24.59
C ILE A 247 26.63 -0.25 -25.69
N TRP A 248 26.96 -1.54 -25.53
CA TRP A 248 27.69 -2.31 -26.54
C TRP A 248 26.94 -2.34 -27.86
N GLY A 249 25.66 -2.70 -27.85
CA GLY A 249 24.82 -2.73 -29.03
C GLY A 249 24.73 -1.37 -29.71
N TRP A 250 24.56 -0.30 -28.94
CA TRP A 250 24.55 1.07 -29.46
C TRP A 250 25.89 1.47 -30.10
N ALA A 251 27.01 1.15 -29.46
CA ALA A 251 28.34 1.51 -29.95
C ALA A 251 28.73 0.78 -31.24
N PHE A 252 28.33 -0.50 -31.39
CA PHE A 252 28.78 -1.34 -32.51
C PHE A 252 27.75 -1.50 -33.64
N LEU A 253 26.44 -1.41 -33.35
CA LEU A 253 25.39 -1.61 -34.36
C LEU A 253 24.89 -0.30 -34.96
N ARG A 254 25.26 0.85 -34.38
CA ARG A 254 24.96 2.15 -34.97
C ARG A 254 25.90 2.37 -36.15
N ARG A 255 25.33 2.39 -37.36
CA ARG A 255 26.03 2.88 -38.54
C ARG A 255 26.13 4.40 -38.44
N GLU A 256 27.34 4.95 -38.50
CA GLU A 256 27.58 6.40 -38.60
C GLU A 256 27.07 7.02 -39.91
N ASP A 257 26.64 6.17 -40.86
CA ASP A 257 26.24 6.51 -42.24
C ASP A 257 25.11 7.56 -42.39
N ASN A 258 24.48 8.00 -41.31
CA ASN A 258 23.43 9.03 -41.31
C ASN A 258 23.72 10.22 -40.38
N MET A 259 24.95 10.38 -39.89
CA MET A 259 25.28 11.44 -38.93
C MET A 259 25.32 12.86 -39.52
N ASP A 260 25.17 13.04 -40.84
CA ASP A 260 24.89 14.38 -41.39
C ASP A 260 24.46 14.33 -42.87
N PRO A 261 23.16 14.19 -43.21
CA PRO A 261 22.66 14.95 -44.35
C PRO A 261 22.65 16.40 -43.88
N LYS A 262 23.80 17.10 -43.88
CA LYS A 262 24.01 18.49 -43.40
C LYS A 262 22.66 19.15 -43.14
N LEU A 263 22.13 19.02 -41.92
CA LEU A 263 20.76 19.47 -41.64
C LEU A 263 20.85 21.00 -41.68
N VAL A 264 20.63 21.57 -42.86
CA VAL A 264 20.66 23.01 -43.06
C VAL A 264 19.55 23.55 -42.18
N THR A 265 19.94 24.17 -41.08
CA THR A 265 18.98 24.77 -40.16
C THR A 265 18.23 25.83 -40.96
N PRO A 266 16.89 25.78 -41.03
CA PRO A 266 16.12 26.78 -41.74
C PRO A 266 16.45 28.18 -41.20
N GLU A 267 16.54 29.18 -42.08
CA GLU A 267 16.85 30.57 -41.69
C GLU A 267 15.80 31.20 -40.74
N ALA A 268 14.60 30.62 -40.69
CA ALA A 268 13.53 31.03 -39.78
C ALA A 268 12.74 29.80 -39.32
N ASP A 269 12.20 29.85 -38.10
CA ASP A 269 11.43 28.76 -37.49
C ASP A 269 10.22 28.39 -38.36
N PRO A 270 10.16 27.16 -38.92
CA PRO A 270 9.07 26.74 -39.78
C PRO A 270 7.70 26.74 -39.06
N LEU A 271 7.64 26.59 -37.74
CA LEU A 271 6.39 26.58 -36.99
C LEU A 271 5.73 27.97 -36.98
N THR A 272 6.53 29.03 -36.95
CA THR A 272 6.04 30.42 -36.96
C THR A 272 5.43 30.85 -38.29
N LYS A 273 5.72 30.12 -39.37
CA LYS A 273 5.16 30.39 -40.71
C LYS A 273 3.71 29.90 -40.85
N ILE A 274 3.25 29.06 -39.93
CA ILE A 274 1.88 28.53 -39.92
C ILE A 274 1.01 29.45 -39.06
N ALA A 275 -0.05 30.00 -39.66
CA ALA A 275 -0.98 30.84 -38.91
C ALA A 275 -1.73 30.02 -37.85
N LEU A 276 -1.78 30.54 -36.62
CA LEU A 276 -2.48 29.88 -35.52
C LEU A 276 -3.97 29.72 -35.83
N THR A 277 -4.45 28.48 -35.83
CA THR A 277 -5.87 28.16 -35.98
C THR A 277 -6.67 28.58 -34.73
N PRO A 278 -8.00 28.72 -34.84
CA PRO A 278 -8.84 28.98 -33.67
C PRO A 278 -8.70 27.92 -32.56
N SER A 279 -8.51 26.64 -32.91
CA SER A 279 -8.31 25.57 -31.93
C SER A 279 -6.99 25.73 -31.17
N GLN A 280 -5.89 26.04 -31.85
CA GLN A 280 -4.59 26.29 -31.22
C GLN A 280 -4.63 27.52 -30.29
N LYS A 281 -5.33 28.59 -30.68
CA LYS A 281 -5.53 29.77 -29.82
C LYS A 281 -6.33 29.43 -28.55
N ALA A 282 -7.29 28.49 -28.63
CA ALA A 282 -8.08 28.06 -27.48
C ALA A 282 -7.25 27.30 -26.43
N LEU A 283 -6.11 26.70 -26.82
CA LEU A 283 -5.21 25.99 -25.90
C LEU A 283 -4.63 26.87 -24.79
N ALA A 284 -4.61 28.20 -24.94
CA ALA A 284 -4.18 29.12 -23.89
C ALA A 284 -4.95 28.90 -22.57
N LYS A 285 -6.23 28.51 -22.64
CA LYS A 285 -7.05 28.18 -21.45
C LYS A 285 -6.57 26.92 -20.75
N TYR A 286 -6.12 25.92 -21.52
CA TYR A 286 -5.53 24.69 -20.98
C TYR A 286 -4.16 24.98 -20.35
N GLY A 287 -3.34 25.82 -20.99
CA GLY A 287 -2.06 26.24 -20.42
C GLY A 287 -2.24 26.97 -19.08
N PHE A 288 -3.23 27.86 -19.00
CA PHE A 288 -3.61 28.49 -17.73
C PHE A 288 -4.03 27.46 -16.68
N LEU A 289 -4.91 26.52 -17.04
CA LEU A 289 -5.41 25.49 -16.11
C LEU A 289 -4.28 24.60 -15.59
N VAL A 290 -3.34 24.20 -16.46
CA VAL A 290 -2.15 23.40 -16.08
C VAL A 290 -1.34 24.13 -15.02
N VAL A 291 -1.00 25.41 -15.25
CA VAL A 291 -0.21 26.20 -14.29
C VAL A 291 -0.99 26.46 -13.00
N ALA A 292 -2.29 26.74 -13.10
CA ALA A 292 -3.14 26.95 -11.92
C ALA A 292 -3.22 25.70 -11.03
N LEU A 293 -3.45 24.53 -11.63
CA LEU A 293 -3.46 23.26 -10.90
C LEU A 293 -2.08 22.90 -10.35
N PHE A 294 -1.00 23.20 -11.07
CA PHE A 294 0.36 23.00 -10.57
C PHE A 294 0.63 23.85 -9.32
N ILE A 295 0.30 25.15 -9.35
CA ILE A 295 0.46 26.04 -8.19
C ILE A 295 -0.38 25.55 -7.02
N PHE A 296 -1.66 25.21 -7.26
CA PHE A 296 -2.53 24.65 -6.24
C PHE A 296 -1.93 23.36 -5.65
N GLN A 297 -1.45 22.45 -6.49
CA GLN A 297 -0.86 21.18 -6.07
C GLN A 297 0.36 21.37 -5.18
N VAL A 298 1.25 22.32 -5.51
CA VAL A 298 2.43 22.65 -4.71
C VAL A 298 2.03 23.25 -3.37
N LEU A 299 1.09 24.20 -3.35
CA LEU A 299 0.59 24.83 -2.11
C LEU A 299 -0.06 23.82 -1.18
N ILE A 300 -0.92 22.94 -1.72
CA ILE A 300 -1.54 21.86 -0.94
C ILE A 300 -0.49 20.84 -0.49
N GLY A 301 0.58 20.62 -1.26
CA GLY A 301 1.72 19.79 -0.83
C GLY A 301 2.41 20.37 0.40
N GLY A 302 2.67 21.68 0.41
CA GLY A 302 3.18 22.37 1.60
C GLY A 302 2.21 22.28 2.79
N PHE A 303 0.90 22.36 2.53
CA PHE A 303 -0.10 22.23 3.58
C PHE A 303 -0.16 20.81 4.17
N VAL A 304 -0.05 19.77 3.34
CA VAL A 304 0.08 18.37 3.78
C VAL A 304 1.32 18.16 4.64
N ALA A 305 2.46 18.75 4.25
CA ALA A 305 3.70 18.67 5.03
C ALA A 305 3.60 19.39 6.39
N HIS A 306 2.72 20.38 6.52
CA HIS A 306 2.51 21.06 7.80
C HIS A 306 1.87 20.13 8.85
N TYR A 307 0.92 19.29 8.43
CA TYR A 307 0.31 18.27 9.29
C TYR A 307 1.34 17.29 9.87
N THR A 308 2.47 17.06 9.20
CA THR A 308 3.52 16.14 9.69
C THR A 308 4.39 16.76 10.77
N VAL A 309 4.22 18.06 11.04
CA VAL A 309 4.98 18.82 12.05
C VAL A 309 4.08 19.27 13.19
N GLU A 310 2.92 19.86 12.91
CA GLU A 310 2.00 20.39 13.93
C GLU A 310 0.79 19.48 14.22
N GLY A 311 0.70 18.33 13.56
CA GLY A 311 -0.40 17.39 13.76
C GLY A 311 -1.71 17.91 13.17
N GLN A 312 -2.67 18.31 13.98
CA GLN A 312 -4.02 18.70 13.53
C GLN A 312 -4.21 20.20 13.23
N ASN A 313 -3.30 21.03 13.73
CA ASN A 313 -3.44 22.49 13.70
C ASN A 313 -2.56 23.11 12.61
N PHE A 314 -2.91 24.34 12.23
CA PHE A 314 -2.10 25.18 11.36
C PHE A 314 -1.87 26.52 12.05
N TYR A 315 -0.71 26.67 12.69
CA TYR A 315 -0.34 27.83 13.52
C TYR A 315 -1.41 28.16 14.58
N GLY A 316 -1.91 27.12 15.26
CA GLY A 316 -2.94 27.23 16.30
C GLY A 316 -4.39 27.26 15.79
N ILE A 317 -4.61 27.23 14.47
CA ILE A 317 -5.96 27.17 13.87
C ILE A 317 -6.36 25.69 13.66
N PRO A 318 -7.53 25.22 14.15
CA PRO A 318 -7.96 23.82 14.07
C PRO A 318 -8.54 23.47 12.69
N VAL A 319 -7.69 23.54 11.67
CA VAL A 319 -8.07 23.33 10.25
C VAL A 319 -8.46 21.88 9.94
N ALA A 320 -8.00 20.89 10.72
CA ALA A 320 -8.31 19.47 10.52
C ALA A 320 -9.82 19.14 10.53
N ASN A 321 -10.64 19.97 11.17
CA ASN A 321 -12.10 19.81 11.22
C ASN A 321 -12.76 19.96 9.84
N TYR A 322 -12.14 20.76 8.96
CA TYR A 322 -12.65 21.06 7.62
C TYR A 322 -11.79 20.46 6.52
N PHE A 323 -10.46 20.52 6.69
CA PHE A 323 -9.47 20.08 5.71
C PHE A 323 -8.51 19.06 6.32
N PRO A 324 -8.98 17.86 6.72
CA PRO A 324 -8.12 16.86 7.35
C PRO A 324 -6.98 16.43 6.42
N TYR A 325 -5.88 15.93 7.00
CA TYR A 325 -4.70 15.42 6.29
C TYR A 325 -5.07 14.52 5.10
N SER A 326 -5.97 13.54 5.29
CA SER A 326 -6.38 12.62 4.23
C SER A 326 -7.05 13.32 3.06
N LEU A 327 -7.82 14.39 3.29
CA LEU A 327 -8.46 15.18 2.24
C LEU A 327 -7.42 16.00 1.45
N VAL A 328 -6.56 16.74 2.15
CA VAL A 328 -5.57 17.60 1.49
C VAL A 328 -4.50 16.77 0.76
N ARG A 329 -4.13 15.60 1.30
CA ARG A 329 -3.26 14.65 0.58
C ARG A 329 -3.95 14.10 -0.68
N THR A 330 -5.25 13.80 -0.59
CA THR A 330 -6.04 13.40 -1.77
C THR A 330 -5.97 14.48 -2.84
N TRP A 331 -6.22 15.74 -2.49
CA TRP A 331 -6.16 16.85 -3.44
C TRP A 331 -4.77 17.04 -4.03
N HIS A 332 -3.71 16.96 -3.22
CA HIS A 332 -2.33 17.05 -3.69
C HIS A 332 -2.02 15.99 -4.75
N ILE A 333 -2.35 14.72 -4.49
CA ILE A 333 -2.07 13.62 -5.42
C ILE A 333 -2.95 13.73 -6.68
N GLN A 334 -4.25 13.97 -6.51
CA GLN A 334 -5.18 14.03 -7.65
C GLN A 334 -4.89 15.23 -8.56
N SER A 335 -4.61 16.41 -8.00
CA SER A 335 -4.24 17.58 -8.80
C SER A 335 -2.93 17.36 -9.57
N ALA A 336 -1.97 16.62 -9.01
CA ALA A 336 -0.74 16.24 -9.72
C ALA A 336 -1.04 15.41 -10.97
N LEU A 337 -1.89 14.39 -10.85
CA LEU A 337 -2.34 13.59 -11.98
C LEU A 337 -3.08 14.44 -13.02
N PHE A 338 -3.99 15.32 -12.56
CA PHE A 338 -4.79 16.14 -13.46
C PHE A 338 -3.95 17.13 -14.26
N TRP A 339 -3.02 17.87 -13.63
CA TRP A 339 -2.26 18.88 -14.38
C TRP A 339 -1.28 18.23 -15.35
N ILE A 340 -0.64 17.12 -14.97
CA ILE A 340 0.29 16.38 -15.86
C ILE A 340 -0.47 15.82 -17.06
N ALA A 341 -1.61 15.14 -16.83
CA ALA A 341 -2.44 14.61 -17.90
C ALA A 341 -2.92 15.74 -18.82
N THR A 342 -3.44 16.84 -18.25
CA THR A 342 -3.92 18.00 -19.01
C THR A 342 -2.81 18.63 -19.85
N ALA A 343 -1.56 18.67 -19.35
CA ALA A 343 -0.42 19.17 -20.11
C ALA A 343 -0.12 18.31 -21.34
N PHE A 344 -0.16 16.98 -21.22
CA PHE A 344 -0.01 16.09 -22.37
C PHE A 344 -1.19 16.17 -23.34
N LEU A 345 -2.42 16.32 -22.84
CA LEU A 345 -3.60 16.53 -23.68
C LEU A 345 -3.56 17.89 -24.42
N MET A 346 -2.92 18.91 -23.84
CA MET A 346 -2.73 20.20 -24.50
C MET A 346 -1.64 20.13 -25.57
N ALA A 347 -0.63 19.28 -25.37
CA ALA A 347 0.49 19.12 -26.30
C ALA A 347 0.13 18.28 -27.53
N GLY A 348 -0.75 17.28 -27.38
CA GLY A 348 -1.32 16.50 -28.48
C GLY A 348 -2.40 17.25 -29.23
#